data_AF-A0A9D5ZE12-F1
#
_entry.id   AF-A0A9D5ZE12-F1
#
_cell.length_a   1.000
_cell.length_b   1.000
_cell.length_c   1.000
_cell.angle_alpha   90.00
_cell.angle_beta   90.00
_cell.angle_gamma   90.00
#
_symmetry.space_group_name_H-M   'P 1'
#
loop_
_entity.id
_entity.type
_entity.pdbx_description
1 polymer ?
#
loop_
_entity_poly.entity_id
_entity_poly.type
_entity_poly.pdbx_seq_one_letter_code
_entity_poly.pdbx_strand_id
1 'polypeptide(L)'
;MNPRLNPRHFPAMVLIGVVGLGGGLLAGNALMGELAVIRTALQLTSYHFFSTNLTLLLVALLFHGEELGRAVRGADPRLLGQLAAITLAGFLLVGFVAPEVHRIYYDETIYENIGQSLAVEHRAEMCNEGEVAYGVYRCQRGEYNKQPNGFPYLLAVAFQIFGTDEAVAHWVNCLAFTLSIPVLFLIGALGFGHPRAGLFAALVQALTPENLLWGHTTSAETSAALMGALMAVNSSPPRRARVSEWRMR
;
A
#
# COMPACT_ATOMS: atom_id res chain seq x y z
N MET A 1 -12.67 3.96 41.28
CA MET A 1 -11.51 3.31 40.65
C MET A 1 -11.39 3.86 39.24
N ASN A 2 -10.34 4.63 38.98
CA ASN A 2 -10.14 5.32 37.71
C ASN A 2 -9.51 4.31 36.72
N PRO A 3 -10.19 3.89 35.63
CA PRO A 3 -9.60 2.99 34.66
C PRO A 3 -8.49 3.77 33.94
N ARG A 4 -7.23 3.55 34.35
CA ARG A 4 -6.08 4.04 33.62
C ARG A 4 -6.16 3.42 32.23
N LEU A 5 -6.52 4.23 31.23
CA LEU A 5 -6.51 3.85 29.83
C LEU A 5 -5.11 3.30 29.52
N ASN A 6 -5.06 2.01 29.19
CA ASN A 6 -3.81 1.36 28.83
C ASN A 6 -3.27 2.07 27.57
N PRO A 7 -2.04 2.64 27.60
CA PRO A 7 -1.49 3.37 26.47
C PRO A 7 -1.43 2.54 25.17
N ARG A 8 -1.48 1.20 25.29
CA ARG A 8 -1.59 0.28 24.14
C ARG A 8 -2.92 0.37 23.38
N HIS A 9 -3.99 0.93 23.96
CA HIS A 9 -5.29 1.11 23.31
C HIS A 9 -5.49 2.51 22.72
N PHE A 10 -4.58 3.45 23.00
CA PHE A 10 -4.66 4.82 22.50
C PHE A 10 -4.68 4.90 20.96
N PRO A 11 -3.87 4.12 20.20
CA PRO A 11 -3.93 4.14 18.74
C PRO A 11 -5.26 3.64 18.18
N ALA A 12 -5.82 2.59 18.80
CA ALA A 12 -7.10 2.02 18.39
C ALA A 12 -8.28 2.98 18.64
N MET A 13 -8.26 3.74 19.74
CA MET A 13 -9.28 4.74 20.04
C MET A 13 -9.20 5.95 19.10
N VAL A 14 -7.99 6.39 18.71
CA VAL A 14 -7.81 7.45 17.71
C VAL A 14 -8.31 7.00 16.33
N LEU A 15 -8.00 5.75 15.93
CA LEU A 15 -8.47 5.18 14.67
C LEU A 15 -10.01 5.10 14.62
N ILE A 16 -10.67 4.65 15.70
CA ILE A 16 -12.13 4.60 15.81
C ILE A 16 -12.72 6.02 15.75
N GLY A 17 -12.09 7.01 16.38
CA GLY A 17 -12.53 8.40 16.33
C GLY A 17 -12.45 9.01 14.93
N VAL A 18 -11.35 8.78 14.21
CA VAL A 18 -11.13 9.29 12.84
C VAL A 18 -12.05 8.60 11.84
N VAL A 19 -12.18 7.27 11.90
CA VAL A 19 -13.09 6.50 11.03
C VAL A 19 -14.56 6.83 11.33
N GLY A 20 -14.91 7.02 12.61
CA GLY A 20 -16.25 7.40 13.04
C GLY A 20 -16.65 8.82 12.60
N LEU A 21 -15.74 9.79 12.70
CA LEU A 21 -15.98 11.17 12.26
C LEU A 21 -16.04 11.29 10.73
N GLY A 22 -15.14 10.60 10.01
CA GLY A 22 -15.15 10.55 8.54
C GLY A 22 -16.39 9.84 7.99
N GLY A 23 -16.78 8.71 8.60
CA GLY A 23 -17.98 7.96 8.23
C GLY A 23 -19.29 8.70 8.54
N GLY A 24 -19.36 9.42 9.67
CA GLY A 24 -20.52 10.21 10.05
C GLY A 24 -20.79 11.41 9.12
N LEU A 25 -19.74 12.10 8.67
CA LEU A 25 -19.84 13.21 7.71
C LEU A 25 -20.27 12.75 6.31
N LEU A 26 -19.85 11.56 5.87
CA LEU A 26 -20.27 10.98 4.59
C LEU A 26 -21.71 10.44 4.66
N ALA A 27 -22.10 9.80 5.76
CA ALA A 27 -23.46 9.28 5.95
C ALA A 27 -24.51 10.41 6.02
N GLY A 28 -24.18 11.53 6.68
CA GLY A 28 -25.06 12.71 6.75
C GLY A 28 -25.32 13.36 5.38
N ASN A 29 -24.31 13.41 4.51
CA ASN A 29 -24.46 13.97 3.15
C ASN A 29 -25.11 12.98 2.17
N ALA A 30 -24.88 11.67 2.33
CA ALA A 30 -25.47 10.64 1.48
C ALA A 30 -26.99 10.47 1.67
N LEU A 31 -27.52 10.86 2.84
CA LEU A 31 -28.95 10.79 3.14
C LEU A 31 -29.77 11.94 2.52
N MET A 32 -29.14 12.98 1.95
CA MET A 32 -29.85 14.15 1.38
C MET A 32 -29.35 14.66 0.02
N GLY A 33 -28.27 14.10 -0.57
CA GLY A 33 -27.59 14.72 -1.71
C GLY A 33 -27.79 14.02 -3.07
N GLU A 34 -27.93 14.82 -4.13
CA GLU A 34 -27.73 14.39 -5.52
C GLU A 34 -26.38 13.67 -5.69
N LEU A 35 -26.31 12.63 -6.51
CA LEU A 35 -25.10 11.81 -6.76
C LEU A 35 -23.84 12.64 -7.05
N ALA A 36 -24.02 13.82 -7.67
CA ALA A 36 -22.96 14.80 -7.95
C ALA A 36 -22.30 15.38 -6.69
N VAL A 37 -23.08 15.62 -5.62
CA VAL A 37 -22.58 16.15 -4.35
C VAL A 37 -21.72 15.10 -3.64
N ILE A 38 -22.17 13.84 -3.60
CA ILE A 38 -21.42 12.73 -2.99
C ILE A 38 -20.11 12.52 -3.74
N ARG A 39 -20.14 12.53 -5.08
CA ARG A 39 -18.95 12.39 -5.91
C ARG A 39 -17.92 13.49 -5.63
N THR A 40 -18.36 14.74 -5.61
CA THR A 40 -17.50 15.90 -5.29
C THR A 40 -16.92 15.77 -3.88
N ALA A 41 -17.73 15.38 -2.90
CA ALA A 41 -17.26 15.16 -1.53
C ALA A 41 -16.20 14.06 -1.48
N LEU A 42 -16.39 12.95 -2.17
CA LEU A 42 -15.42 11.86 -2.23
C LEU A 42 -14.12 12.27 -2.93
N GLN A 43 -14.19 13.05 -4.00
CA GLN A 43 -13.01 13.60 -4.69
C GLN A 43 -12.14 14.45 -3.75
N LEU A 44 -12.78 15.30 -2.95
CA LEU A 44 -12.11 16.20 -2.00
C LEU A 44 -11.60 15.50 -0.74
N THR A 45 -12.37 14.53 -0.23
CA THR A 45 -12.05 13.88 1.06
C THR A 45 -11.09 12.70 0.92
N SER A 46 -11.00 12.07 -0.25
CA SER A 46 -10.15 10.89 -0.49
C SER A 46 -8.67 11.17 -0.14
N TYR A 47 -8.12 12.31 -0.58
CA TYR A 47 -6.72 12.66 -0.28
C TYR A 47 -6.46 12.69 1.23
N HIS A 48 -7.26 13.45 1.97
CA HIS A 48 -7.11 13.57 3.43
C HIS A 48 -7.35 12.24 4.17
N PHE A 49 -8.29 11.43 3.69
CA PHE A 49 -8.52 10.10 4.24
C PHE A 49 -7.27 9.24 4.11
N PHE A 50 -6.69 9.14 2.91
CA PHE A 50 -5.48 8.34 2.71
C PHE A 50 -4.25 8.92 3.40
N SER A 51 -4.08 10.25 3.44
CA SER A 51 -3.01 10.90 4.22
C SER A 51 -3.09 10.59 5.70
N THR A 52 -4.31 10.59 6.26
CA THR A 52 -4.50 10.21 7.65
C THR A 52 -4.14 8.75 7.88
N ASN A 53 -4.59 7.83 7.02
CA ASN A 53 -4.26 6.41 7.13
C ASN A 53 -2.75 6.16 6.99
N LEU A 54 -2.09 6.79 6.03
CA LEU A 54 -0.63 6.67 5.86
C LEU A 54 0.11 7.20 7.09
N THR A 55 -0.29 8.35 7.62
CA THR A 55 0.30 8.91 8.85
C THR A 55 0.15 7.96 10.03
N LEU A 56 -1.05 7.40 10.23
CA LEU A 56 -1.30 6.44 11.30
C LEU A 56 -0.49 5.15 11.12
N LEU A 57 -0.32 4.68 9.89
CA LEU A 57 0.54 3.53 9.59
C LEU A 57 2.00 3.82 9.93
N LEU A 58 2.53 4.98 9.53
CA LEU A 58 3.92 5.38 9.84
C LEU A 58 4.14 5.52 11.35
N VAL A 59 3.18 6.10 12.06
CA VAL A 59 3.20 6.21 13.52
C VAL A 59 3.18 4.81 14.17
N ALA A 60 2.32 3.90 13.69
CA ALA A 60 2.30 2.53 14.18
C ALA A 60 3.64 1.81 13.95
N LEU A 61 4.23 1.93 12.76
CA LEU A 61 5.55 1.36 12.46
C LEU A 61 6.64 1.93 13.36
N LEU A 62 6.61 3.23 13.67
CA LEU A 62 7.56 3.85 14.59
C LEU A 62 7.44 3.27 16.02
N PHE A 63 6.22 3.16 16.55
CA PHE A 63 5.99 2.61 17.89
C PHE A 63 6.30 1.11 18.00
N HIS A 64 6.09 0.35 16.92
CA HIS A 64 6.37 -1.09 16.88
C HIS A 64 7.75 -1.44 16.32
N GLY A 65 8.56 -0.45 15.94
CA GLY A 65 9.87 -0.65 15.31
C GLY A 65 10.83 -1.45 16.18
N GLU A 66 10.82 -1.26 17.50
CA GLU A 66 11.65 -2.05 18.41
C GLU A 66 11.22 -3.53 18.46
N GLU A 67 9.92 -3.80 18.45
CA GLU A 67 9.38 -5.17 18.47
C GLU A 67 9.71 -5.89 17.17
N LEU A 68 9.54 -5.21 16.03
CA LEU A 68 9.98 -5.70 14.71
C LEU A 68 11.48 -5.98 14.71
N GLY A 69 12.30 -5.04 15.20
CA GLY A 69 13.75 -5.20 15.27
C GLY A 69 14.21 -6.32 16.23
N ARG A 70 13.47 -6.57 17.32
CA ARG A 70 13.72 -7.74 18.19
C ARG A 70 13.32 -9.05 17.50
N ALA A 71 12.19 -9.06 16.78
CA ALA A 71 11.75 -10.24 16.04
C ALA A 71 12.75 -10.63 14.96
N VAL A 72 13.27 -9.66 14.20
CA VAL A 72 14.31 -9.89 13.19
C VAL A 72 15.61 -10.37 13.85
N ARG A 73 16.11 -9.70 14.90
CA ARG A 73 17.35 -10.13 15.59
C ARG A 73 17.24 -11.50 16.27
N GLY A 74 16.03 -11.93 16.63
CA GLY A 74 15.77 -13.24 17.23
C GLY A 74 15.60 -14.37 16.22
N ALA A 75 15.48 -14.07 14.93
CA ALA A 75 15.30 -15.07 13.88
C ALA A 75 16.62 -15.75 13.48
N ASP A 76 16.52 -16.94 12.89
CA ASP A 76 17.68 -17.68 12.37
C ASP A 76 18.37 -16.87 11.25
N PRO A 77 19.67 -16.53 11.37
CA PRO A 77 20.36 -15.73 10.37
C PRO A 77 20.42 -16.40 9.00
N ARG A 78 20.41 -17.74 8.93
CA ARG A 78 20.37 -18.46 7.64
C ARG A 78 19.03 -18.25 6.93
N LEU A 79 17.94 -18.31 7.70
CA LEU A 79 16.59 -18.07 7.19
C LEU A 79 16.42 -16.63 6.69
N LEU A 80 16.92 -15.65 7.46
CA LEU A 80 16.95 -14.26 7.04
C LEU A 80 17.79 -14.04 5.78
N GLY A 81 18.96 -14.67 5.70
CA GLY A 81 19.81 -14.61 4.50
C GLY A 81 19.11 -15.17 3.26
N GLN A 82 18.40 -16.29 3.39
CA GLN A 82 17.61 -16.86 2.30
C GLN A 82 16.46 -15.93 1.88
N LEU A 83 15.70 -15.40 2.85
CA LEU A 83 14.60 -14.48 2.56
C LEU A 83 15.11 -13.20 1.88
N ALA A 84 16.22 -12.64 2.38
CA ALA A 84 16.86 -11.47 1.80
C ALA A 84 17.33 -11.73 0.37
N ALA A 85 17.93 -12.90 0.11
CA ALA A 85 18.34 -13.30 -1.24
C ALA A 85 17.16 -13.43 -2.20
N ILE A 86 16.05 -14.05 -1.76
CA ILE A 86 14.82 -14.17 -2.57
C ILE A 86 14.21 -12.79 -2.86
N THR A 87 14.18 -11.92 -1.85
CA THR A 87 13.63 -10.56 -1.97
C THR A 87 14.48 -9.72 -2.91
N LEU A 88 15.80 -9.79 -2.79
CA LEU A 88 16.73 -9.12 -3.69
C LEU A 88 16.62 -9.65 -5.12
N ALA A 89 16.53 -10.98 -5.30
CA ALA A 89 16.32 -11.56 -6.62
C ALA A 89 15.01 -11.09 -7.26
N GLY A 90 13.90 -11.09 -6.50
CA GLY A 90 12.61 -10.57 -6.96
C GLY A 90 12.68 -9.10 -7.34
N PHE A 91 13.32 -8.25 -6.51
CA PHE A 91 13.56 -6.84 -6.82
C PHE A 91 14.35 -6.65 -8.12
N LEU A 92 15.43 -7.42 -8.30
CA LEU A 92 16.27 -7.29 -9.50
C LEU A 92 15.53 -7.77 -10.76
N LEU A 93 14.75 -8.85 -10.66
CA LEU A 93 13.96 -9.36 -11.78
C LEU A 93 12.85 -8.38 -12.15
N VAL A 94 12.09 -7.87 -11.18
CA VAL A 94 11.00 -6.93 -11.48
C VAL A 94 11.55 -5.60 -11.98
N GLY A 95 12.56 -5.01 -11.32
CA GLY A 95 13.02 -3.65 -11.64
C GLY A 95 13.92 -3.55 -12.88
N PHE A 96 14.54 -4.66 -13.32
CA PHE A 96 15.51 -4.61 -14.43
C PHE A 96 15.30 -5.66 -15.53
N VAL A 97 14.44 -6.66 -15.31
CA VAL A 97 14.17 -7.71 -16.31
C VAL A 97 12.74 -7.64 -16.82
N ALA A 98 11.76 -7.35 -15.96
CA ALA A 98 10.39 -7.13 -16.40
C ALA A 98 10.30 -5.87 -17.26
N PRO A 99 9.54 -5.91 -18.37
CA PRO A 99 9.48 -4.81 -19.31
C PRO A 99 8.80 -3.58 -18.68
N GLU A 100 9.47 -2.45 -18.76
CA GLU A 100 8.90 -1.12 -18.51
C GLU A 100 8.40 -0.56 -19.85
N VAL A 101 7.20 -0.99 -20.25
CA VAL A 101 6.57 -0.49 -21.48
C VAL A 101 5.28 0.21 -21.14
N HIS A 102 5.06 1.36 -21.79
CA HIS A 102 3.86 2.15 -21.61
C HIS A 102 2.61 1.32 -21.93
N ARG A 103 1.65 1.30 -20.99
CA ARG A 103 0.31 0.76 -21.20
C ARG A 103 0.30 -0.73 -21.52
N ILE A 104 0.97 -1.52 -20.67
CA ILE A 104 0.77 -2.99 -20.67
C ILE A 104 -0.72 -3.26 -20.42
N TYR A 105 -1.32 -2.50 -19.48
CA TYR A 105 -2.74 -2.54 -19.17
C TYR A 105 -3.44 -1.20 -19.43
N TYR A 106 -4.72 -1.29 -19.77
CA TYR A 106 -5.50 -0.14 -20.28
C TYR A 106 -5.61 1.03 -19.30
N ASP A 107 -5.56 0.75 -17.99
CA ASP A 107 -5.90 1.70 -16.92
C ASP A 107 -4.69 2.42 -16.30
N GLU A 108 -3.47 2.07 -16.72
CA GLU A 108 -2.20 2.61 -16.22
C GLU A 108 -2.16 4.15 -16.22
N THR A 109 -2.43 4.74 -17.39
CA THR A 109 -2.51 6.20 -17.55
C THR A 109 -3.61 6.84 -16.72
N ILE A 110 -4.69 6.11 -16.41
CA ILE A 110 -5.79 6.62 -15.57
C ILE A 110 -5.30 6.74 -14.12
N TYR A 111 -4.62 5.71 -13.61
CA TYR A 111 -4.07 5.74 -12.25
C TYR A 111 -3.02 6.82 -12.08
N GLU A 112 -2.10 6.97 -13.03
CA GLU A 112 -1.08 8.02 -13.03
C GLU A 112 -1.72 9.41 -13.10
N ASN A 113 -2.71 9.61 -13.96
CA ASN A 113 -3.41 10.88 -14.07
C ASN A 113 -4.17 11.26 -12.79
N ILE A 114 -4.85 10.29 -12.14
CA ILE A 114 -5.46 10.52 -10.82
C ILE A 114 -4.38 10.83 -9.77
N GLY A 115 -3.24 10.12 -9.82
CA GLY A 115 -2.10 10.38 -8.94
C GLY A 115 -1.52 11.79 -9.09
N GLN A 116 -1.42 12.29 -10.33
CA GLN A 116 -1.01 13.66 -10.62
C GLN A 116 -2.03 14.70 -10.09
N SER A 117 -3.33 14.48 -10.33
CA SER A 117 -4.39 15.34 -9.78
C SER A 117 -4.37 15.37 -8.24
N LEU A 118 -4.13 14.23 -7.61
CA LEU A 118 -3.95 14.13 -6.16
C LEU A 118 -2.68 14.87 -5.70
N ALA A 119 -1.57 14.75 -6.43
CA ALA A 119 -0.31 15.38 -6.07
C ALA A 119 -0.37 16.91 -6.10
N VAL A 120 -1.06 17.47 -7.11
CA VAL A 120 -1.10 18.93 -7.37
C VAL A 120 -2.32 19.61 -6.75
N GLU A 121 -3.52 19.04 -6.95
CA GLU A 121 -4.80 19.65 -6.56
C GLU A 121 -5.41 19.04 -5.31
N HIS A 122 -4.82 17.96 -4.77
CA HIS A 122 -5.41 17.15 -3.70
C HIS A 122 -6.82 16.62 -4.03
N ARG A 123 -7.12 16.46 -5.33
CA ARG A 123 -8.40 15.96 -5.83
C ARG A 123 -8.24 14.57 -6.42
N ALA A 124 -9.07 13.63 -5.95
CA ALA A 124 -9.06 12.26 -6.44
C ALA A 124 -9.86 12.11 -7.73
N GLU A 125 -9.37 12.67 -8.83
CA GLU A 125 -10.08 12.70 -10.11
C GLU A 125 -9.15 12.48 -11.31
N MET A 126 -9.69 11.82 -12.32
CA MET A 126 -9.07 11.71 -13.63
C MET A 126 -9.39 12.99 -14.40
N CYS A 127 -8.36 13.76 -14.74
CA CYS A 127 -8.50 14.97 -15.50
C CYS A 127 -8.66 14.71 -16.99
N ASN A 128 -9.86 14.99 -17.51
CA ASN A 128 -10.18 14.88 -18.93
C ASN A 128 -9.76 16.14 -19.71
N GLU A 129 -9.78 17.29 -19.06
CA GLU A 129 -9.39 18.58 -19.65
C GLU A 129 -8.58 19.36 -18.60
N GLY A 130 -7.30 19.59 -18.89
CA GLY A 130 -6.40 20.30 -17.99
C GLY A 130 -5.55 21.31 -18.75
N GLU A 131 -5.06 22.31 -18.03
CA GLU A 131 -4.14 23.32 -18.54
C GLU A 131 -2.88 23.39 -17.67
N VAL A 132 -1.76 23.74 -18.30
CA VAL A 132 -0.54 24.12 -17.58
C VAL A 132 -0.28 25.59 -17.88
N ALA A 133 -0.72 26.46 -16.98
CA ALA A 133 -0.56 27.90 -17.11
C ALA A 133 0.50 28.38 -16.10
N TYR A 134 1.52 29.09 -16.58
CA TYR A 134 2.61 29.63 -15.75
C TYR A 134 3.32 28.58 -14.88
N GLY A 135 3.45 27.35 -15.38
CA GLY A 135 4.06 26.23 -14.65
C GLY A 135 3.16 25.58 -13.59
N VAL A 136 1.88 25.97 -13.53
CA VAL A 136 0.89 25.38 -12.63
C VAL A 136 -0.10 24.54 -13.44
N TYR A 137 -0.17 23.26 -13.11
CA TYR A 137 -1.19 22.36 -13.66
C TYR A 137 -2.54 22.61 -12.97
N ARG A 138 -3.61 22.74 -13.75
CA ARG A 138 -4.99 22.88 -13.27
C ARG A 138 -5.89 21.94 -14.05
N CYS A 139 -6.69 21.14 -13.32
CA CYS A 139 -7.75 20.37 -13.94
C CYS A 139 -9.02 21.20 -14.09
N GLN A 140 -9.49 21.36 -15.33
CA GLN A 140 -10.72 22.10 -15.64
C GLN A 140 -11.94 21.18 -15.63
N ARG A 141 -11.78 19.94 -16.11
CA ARG A 141 -12.83 18.92 -16.10
C ARG A 141 -12.30 17.59 -15.61
N GLY A 142 -12.59 17.30 -14.34
CA GLY A 142 -12.28 16.03 -13.70
C GLY A 142 -13.45 15.04 -13.71
N GLU A 143 -13.13 13.75 -13.73
CA GLU A 143 -14.06 12.66 -13.54
C GLU A 143 -13.63 11.80 -12.35
N TYR A 144 -14.60 11.45 -11.49
CA TYR A 144 -14.34 10.49 -10.43
C TYR A 144 -14.31 9.08 -11.02
N ASN A 145 -13.11 8.53 -11.22
CA ASN A 145 -12.89 7.21 -11.83
C ASN A 145 -11.98 6.32 -10.96
N LYS A 146 -12.02 5.00 -11.19
CA LYS A 146 -11.15 3.97 -10.59
C LYS A 146 -11.05 4.01 -9.06
N GLN A 147 -12.21 4.02 -8.40
CA GLN A 147 -12.28 3.93 -6.93
C GLN A 147 -12.05 2.50 -6.42
N PRO A 148 -11.52 2.34 -5.19
CA PRO A 148 -10.98 3.38 -4.31
C PRO A 148 -9.57 3.87 -4.72
N ASN A 149 -9.25 5.14 -4.44
CA ASN A 149 -8.03 5.81 -4.91
C ASN A 149 -6.75 5.49 -4.10
N GLY A 150 -6.64 4.28 -3.56
CA GLY A 150 -5.51 3.89 -2.70
C GLY A 150 -4.18 3.90 -3.44
N PHE A 151 -4.12 3.25 -4.61
CA PHE A 151 -2.92 3.26 -5.44
C PHE A 151 -2.59 4.64 -6.04
N PRO A 152 -3.55 5.39 -6.63
CA PRO A 152 -3.31 6.77 -7.03
C PRO A 152 -2.77 7.66 -5.90
N TYR A 153 -3.19 7.44 -4.65
CA TYR A 153 -2.64 8.17 -3.52
C TYR A 153 -1.16 7.83 -3.25
N LEU A 154 -0.76 6.55 -3.40
CA LEU A 154 0.66 6.18 -3.31
C LEU A 154 1.49 6.86 -4.41
N LEU A 155 0.96 6.90 -5.64
CA LEU A 155 1.58 7.64 -6.75
C LEU A 155 1.68 9.13 -6.43
N ALA A 156 0.63 9.73 -5.86
CA ALA A 156 0.63 11.15 -5.50
C ALA A 156 1.75 11.49 -4.51
N VAL A 157 1.95 10.67 -3.48
CA VAL A 157 3.06 10.83 -2.53
C VAL A 157 4.40 10.70 -3.24
N ALA A 158 4.56 9.72 -4.13
CA ALA A 158 5.81 9.55 -4.88
C ALA A 158 6.07 10.73 -5.83
N PHE A 159 5.06 11.22 -6.54
CA PHE A 159 5.15 12.37 -7.44
C PHE A 159 5.47 13.68 -6.71
N GLN A 160 4.96 13.87 -5.49
CA GLN A 160 5.32 15.02 -4.66
C GLN A 160 6.80 15.01 -4.23
N ILE A 161 7.42 13.83 -4.12
CA ILE A 161 8.82 13.68 -3.67
C ILE A 161 9.79 13.67 -4.84
N PHE A 162 9.47 12.94 -5.91
CA PHE A 162 10.38 12.64 -7.03
C PHE A 162 10.01 13.35 -8.34
N GLY A 163 8.86 14.03 -8.39
CA GLY A 163 8.30 14.59 -9.62
C GLY A 163 7.32 13.64 -10.30
N THR A 164 6.46 14.19 -11.16
CA THR A 164 5.48 13.44 -11.95
C THR A 164 6.16 12.85 -13.18
N ASP A 165 6.53 11.57 -13.10
CA ASP A 165 7.23 10.83 -14.15
C ASP A 165 6.74 9.37 -14.15
N GLU A 166 6.58 8.79 -15.34
CA GLU A 166 6.08 7.41 -15.50
C GLU A 166 7.01 6.38 -14.83
N ALA A 167 8.33 6.59 -14.90
CA ALA A 167 9.29 5.70 -14.24
C ALA A 167 9.09 5.70 -12.72
N VAL A 168 8.73 6.84 -12.12
CA VAL A 168 8.41 6.89 -10.68
C VAL A 168 7.23 5.98 -10.36
N ALA A 169 6.19 5.96 -11.21
CA ALA A 169 5.03 5.08 -11.01
C ALA A 169 5.40 3.59 -11.14
N HIS A 170 6.25 3.24 -12.11
CA HIS A 170 6.79 1.89 -12.26
C HIS A 170 7.59 1.47 -11.01
N TRP A 171 8.45 2.34 -10.49
CA TRP A 171 9.22 2.07 -9.28
C TRP A 171 8.36 1.93 -8.02
N VAL A 172 7.26 2.68 -7.90
CA VAL A 172 6.29 2.50 -6.81
C VAL A 172 5.74 1.07 -6.79
N ASN A 173 5.36 0.53 -7.96
CA ASN A 173 4.87 -0.83 -8.05
C ASN A 173 5.97 -1.88 -7.89
N CYS A 174 7.17 -1.64 -8.42
CA CYS A 174 8.33 -2.49 -8.18
C CYS A 174 8.62 -2.63 -6.67
N LEU A 175 8.54 -1.53 -5.92
CA LEU A 175 8.67 -1.53 -4.47
C LEU A 175 7.51 -2.29 -3.79
N ALA A 176 6.27 -2.07 -4.22
CA ALA A 176 5.11 -2.79 -3.69
C ALA A 176 5.24 -4.32 -3.91
N PHE A 177 5.63 -4.74 -5.11
CA PHE A 177 5.92 -6.13 -5.44
C PHE A 177 7.02 -6.68 -4.53
N THR A 178 8.14 -5.96 -4.41
CA THR A 178 9.29 -6.39 -3.61
C THR A 178 8.92 -6.57 -2.13
N LEU A 179 8.12 -5.64 -1.58
CA LEU A 179 7.62 -5.73 -0.21
C LEU A 179 6.63 -6.87 -0.02
N SER A 180 5.92 -7.31 -1.07
CA SER A 180 4.98 -8.44 -0.98
C SER A 180 5.68 -9.78 -0.72
N ILE A 181 6.94 -9.95 -1.15
CA ILE A 181 7.73 -11.18 -0.99
C ILE A 181 7.90 -11.56 0.50
N PRO A 182 8.45 -10.70 1.37
CA PRO A 182 8.56 -11.01 2.80
C PRO A 182 7.20 -11.11 3.49
N VAL A 183 6.16 -10.43 3.01
CA VAL A 183 4.82 -10.57 3.57
C VAL A 183 4.23 -11.95 3.25
N LEU A 184 4.37 -12.46 2.03
CA LEU A 184 3.95 -13.83 1.70
C LEU A 184 4.79 -14.88 2.42
N PHE A 185 6.07 -14.61 2.67
CA PHE A 185 6.86 -15.44 3.58
C PHE A 185 6.18 -15.56 4.96
N LEU A 186 5.76 -14.44 5.55
CA LEU A 186 5.08 -14.44 6.85
C LEU A 186 3.76 -15.21 6.78
N ILE A 187 2.95 -15.01 5.74
CA ILE A 187 1.69 -15.75 5.55
C ILE A 187 1.96 -17.25 5.49
N GLY A 188 2.91 -17.70 4.66
CA GLY A 188 3.25 -19.12 4.52
C GLY A 188 3.82 -19.70 5.82
N ALA A 189 4.73 -18.98 6.48
CA ALA A 189 5.35 -19.44 7.71
C ALA A 189 4.34 -19.51 8.87
N LEU A 190 3.45 -18.53 9.01
CA LEU A 190 2.42 -18.49 10.06
C LEU A 190 1.27 -19.47 9.77
N GLY A 191 0.81 -19.55 8.51
CA GLY A 191 -0.29 -20.40 8.10
C GLY A 191 0.02 -21.88 8.25
N PHE A 192 1.23 -22.29 7.86
CA PHE A 192 1.69 -23.68 7.94
C PHE A 192 2.53 -23.99 9.19
N GLY A 193 2.87 -22.98 10.00
CA GLY A 193 3.72 -23.14 11.18
C GLY A 193 5.14 -23.58 10.86
N HIS A 194 5.62 -23.39 9.63
CA HIS A 194 6.92 -23.89 9.18
C HIS A 194 7.65 -22.87 8.29
N PRO A 195 8.89 -22.46 8.62
CA PRO A 195 9.60 -21.40 7.89
C PRO A 195 9.89 -21.76 6.42
N ARG A 196 10.12 -23.04 6.12
CA ARG A 196 10.31 -23.50 4.72
C ARG A 196 9.06 -23.28 3.85
N ALA A 197 7.85 -23.38 4.41
CA ALA A 197 6.63 -23.07 3.67
C ALA A 197 6.55 -21.56 3.34
N GLY A 198 6.99 -20.71 4.27
CA GLY A 198 7.17 -19.28 4.01
C GLY A 198 8.19 -19.01 2.90
N LEU A 199 9.37 -19.64 2.95
CA LEU A 199 10.38 -19.46 1.89
C LEU A 199 9.85 -19.89 0.52
N PHE A 200 9.10 -20.99 0.47
CA PHE A 200 8.46 -21.43 -0.76
C PHE A 200 7.43 -20.42 -1.27
N ALA A 201 6.57 -19.86 -0.39
CA ALA A 201 5.63 -18.81 -0.77
C ALA A 201 6.33 -17.55 -1.30
N ALA A 202 7.43 -17.13 -0.68
CA ALA A 202 8.25 -16.01 -1.15
C ALA A 202 8.89 -16.29 -2.52
N LEU A 203 9.40 -17.51 -2.75
CA LEU A 203 9.94 -17.92 -4.05
C LEU A 203 8.87 -17.90 -5.13
N VAL A 204 7.67 -18.42 -4.84
CA VAL A 204 6.55 -18.37 -5.79
C VAL A 204 6.23 -16.93 -6.16
N GLN A 205 6.16 -16.00 -5.20
CA GLN A 205 5.94 -14.59 -5.51
C GLN A 205 7.05 -14.00 -6.37
N ALA A 206 8.31 -14.26 -6.02
CA ALA A 206 9.47 -13.66 -6.66
C ALA A 206 9.76 -14.19 -8.07
N LEU A 207 9.32 -15.43 -8.38
CA LEU A 207 9.70 -16.12 -9.62
C LEU A 207 8.52 -16.39 -10.56
N THR A 208 7.29 -16.10 -10.16
CA THR A 208 6.12 -16.24 -11.06
C THR A 208 6.18 -15.15 -12.14
N PRO A 209 6.31 -15.51 -13.43
CA PRO A 209 6.50 -14.53 -14.51
C PRO A 209 5.37 -13.51 -14.61
N GLU A 210 4.13 -13.96 -14.39
CA GLU A 210 2.96 -13.09 -14.36
C GLU A 210 3.12 -12.01 -13.27
N ASN A 211 3.49 -12.39 -12.04
CA ASN A 211 3.65 -11.42 -10.96
C ASN A 211 4.82 -10.46 -11.22
N LEU A 212 5.87 -10.92 -11.89
CA LEU A 212 6.98 -10.05 -12.32
C LEU A 212 6.51 -9.02 -13.37
N LEU A 213 5.69 -9.44 -14.33
CA LEU A 213 5.11 -8.55 -15.33
C LEU A 213 4.25 -7.47 -14.65
N TRP A 214 3.31 -7.88 -13.79
CA TRP A 214 2.46 -6.94 -13.03
C TRP A 214 3.25 -6.06 -12.07
N GLY A 215 4.35 -6.59 -11.51
CA GLY A 215 5.19 -5.90 -10.55
C GLY A 215 5.91 -4.68 -11.12
N HIS A 216 6.03 -4.56 -12.45
CA HIS A 216 6.64 -3.41 -13.12
C HIS A 216 5.65 -2.66 -14.02
N THR A 217 4.35 -2.70 -13.72
CA THR A 217 3.32 -1.85 -14.36
C THR A 217 3.06 -0.59 -13.54
N THR A 218 2.20 0.32 -14.02
CA THR A 218 1.64 1.43 -13.23
C THR A 218 0.17 1.16 -12.83
N SER A 219 -0.18 -0.09 -12.56
CA SER A 219 -1.55 -0.52 -12.24
C SER A 219 -1.77 -0.77 -10.73
N ALA A 220 -3.02 -0.75 -10.27
CA ALA A 220 -3.31 -0.83 -8.83
C ALA A 220 -3.12 -2.22 -8.21
N GLU A 221 -3.13 -3.27 -9.02
CA GLU A 221 -3.23 -4.68 -8.62
C GLU A 221 -2.09 -5.10 -7.69
N THR A 222 -0.85 -4.72 -8.01
CA THR A 222 0.34 -5.07 -7.23
C THR A 222 0.30 -4.46 -5.83
N SER A 223 -0.04 -3.18 -5.74
CA SER A 223 -0.19 -2.50 -4.44
C SER A 223 -1.40 -3.03 -3.64
N ALA A 224 -2.50 -3.36 -4.32
CA ALA A 224 -3.68 -3.94 -3.69
C ALA A 224 -3.39 -5.34 -3.13
N ALA A 225 -2.64 -6.16 -3.87
CA ALA A 225 -2.19 -7.48 -3.42
C ALA A 225 -1.31 -7.38 -2.17
N LEU A 226 -0.35 -6.44 -2.14
CA LEU A 226 0.47 -6.17 -0.95
C LEU A 226 -0.39 -5.80 0.25
N MET A 227 -1.33 -4.85 0.09
CA MET A 227 -2.18 -4.40 1.20
C MET A 227 -3.10 -5.51 1.71
N GLY A 228 -3.66 -6.32 0.81
CA GLY A 228 -4.43 -7.51 1.16
C GLY A 228 -3.59 -8.53 1.93
N ALA A 229 -2.35 -8.77 1.51
CA ALA A 229 -1.43 -9.67 2.20
C ALA A 229 -1.06 -9.17 3.61
N LEU A 230 -0.81 -7.87 3.78
CA LEU A 230 -0.55 -7.26 5.10
C LEU A 230 -1.76 -7.42 6.03
N MET A 231 -2.97 -7.20 5.52
CA MET A 231 -4.20 -7.43 6.27
C MET A 231 -4.34 -8.90 6.70
N ALA A 232 -4.03 -9.85 5.80
CA ALA A 232 -4.07 -11.28 6.10
C ALA A 232 -3.11 -11.66 7.24
N VAL A 233 -1.86 -11.15 7.22
CA VAL A 233 -0.90 -11.34 8.33
C VAL A 233 -1.45 -10.79 9.63
N ASN A 234 -2.02 -9.57 9.62
CA ASN A 234 -2.55 -8.94 10.83
C ASN A 234 -3.79 -9.65 11.40
N SER A 235 -4.61 -10.26 10.54
CA SER A 235 -5.81 -11.01 10.95
C SER A 235 -5.52 -12.43 11.44
N SER A 236 -4.31 -12.94 11.21
CA SER A 236 -3.94 -14.30 11.57
C SER A 236 -3.90 -14.44 13.10
N PRO A 237 -4.66 -15.37 13.71
CA PRO A 237 -4.65 -15.54 15.16
C PRO A 237 -3.22 -15.89 15.60
N PRO A 238 -2.79 -15.46 16.81
CA PRO A 238 -1.48 -15.80 17.34
C PRO A 238 -1.41 -17.32 17.58
N ARG A 239 -1.06 -18.09 16.54
CA ARG A 239 -0.73 -19.50 16.68
C ARG A 239 0.57 -19.56 17.46
N ARG A 240 0.60 -20.42 18.49
CA ARG A 240 1.68 -20.54 19.50
C ARG A 240 3.09 -20.87 18.95
N ALA A 241 3.32 -20.87 17.64
CA ALA A 241 4.67 -20.93 17.09
C ALA A 241 5.33 -19.56 17.32
N ARG A 242 6.06 -19.42 18.42
CA ARG A 242 6.89 -18.22 18.61
C ARG A 242 7.90 -18.19 17.47
N VAL A 243 8.14 -17.02 16.88
CA VAL A 243 9.20 -16.80 15.90
C VAL A 243 10.57 -17.33 16.42
N SER A 244 10.76 -17.36 17.74
CA SER A 244 11.93 -17.96 18.40
C SER A 244 12.10 -19.47 18.20
N GLU A 245 11.04 -20.17 17.77
CA GLU A 245 11.03 -21.61 17.51
C GLU A 245 11.32 -21.94 16.03
N TRP A 246 11.41 -20.93 15.15
CA TRP A 246 11.74 -21.08 13.73
C TRP A 246 13.25 -21.27 13.51
N ARG A 247 13.83 -22.27 14.17
CA ARG A 247 15.19 -22.73 13.90
C ARG A 247 15.15 -23.75 12.78
N MET A 248 16.02 -23.60 11.78
CA MET A 248 16.22 -24.62 10.76
C MET A 248 16.87 -25.84 11.42
N ARG A 249 16.06 -26.82 11.83
CA ARG A 249 16.53 -28.18 12.11
C ARG A 249 16.75 -28.94 10.81
#